data_AF-A0A6L9XTK2-F1
#
_entry.id   AF-A0A6L9XTK2-F1
#
_cell.length_a   1.000
_cell.length_b   1.000
_cell.length_c   1.000
_cell.angle_alpha   90.00
_cell.angle_beta   90.00
_cell.angle_gamma   90.00
#
_symmetry.space_group_name_H-M   'P 1'
#
loop_
_entity.id
_entity.type
_entity.pdbx_description
1 polymer ?
#
loop_
_entity_poly.entity_id
_entity_poly.type
_entity_poly.pdbx_seq_one_letter_code
_entity_poly.pdbx_strand_id
1 'polypeptide(L)'
;MLIRGLIQSTVIEEITAEADDLLSARAQIAELAPAGYELLQVHDEMPTGGRVIATGHIRLAATREIEATGPDYKSSHDALLAEVPEGHRLLEVTTVE
;
A
#
# COMPACT_ATOMS: atom_id res chain seq x y z
N MET A 1 -11.66 16.69 22.25
CA MET A 1 -11.60 15.25 22.01
C MET A 1 -10.49 14.98 21.00
N LEU A 2 -9.47 14.24 21.39
CA LEU A 2 -8.32 13.90 20.55
C LEU A 2 -8.59 12.55 19.86
N ILE A 3 -8.30 12.47 18.57
CA ILE A 3 -8.29 11.19 17.85
C ILE A 3 -6.98 11.05 17.09
N ARG A 4 -6.56 9.80 16.91
CA ARG A 4 -5.39 9.41 16.15
C ARG A 4 -5.81 8.59 14.94
N GLY A 5 -5.19 8.87 13.80
CA GLY A 5 -5.36 8.12 12.56
C GLY A 5 -4.05 7.44 12.15
N LEU A 6 -4.15 6.21 11.67
CA LEU A 6 -3.06 5.55 10.94
C LEU A 6 -3.29 5.70 9.45
N ILE A 7 -2.36 6.35 8.75
CA ILE A 7 -2.39 6.49 7.30
C ILE A 7 -1.31 5.66 6.62
N GLN A 8 -1.53 5.32 5.37
CA GLN A 8 -0.58 4.59 4.52
C GLN A 8 -0.61 5.19 3.12
N SER A 9 0.52 5.14 2.40
CA SER A 9 0.56 5.50 0.98
C SER A 9 -0.49 4.72 0.18
N THR A 10 -1.02 5.31 -0.89
CA THR A 10 -1.84 4.67 -1.93
C THR A 10 -1.11 4.55 -3.25
N VAL A 11 0.13 5.05 -3.33
CA VAL A 11 0.95 4.99 -4.54
C VAL A 11 1.29 3.54 -4.83
N ILE A 12 0.87 3.05 -5.99
CA ILE A 12 1.20 1.73 -6.49
C ILE A 12 2.38 1.87 -7.44
N GLU A 13 3.39 1.06 -7.22
CA GLU A 13 4.55 0.93 -8.10
C GLU A 13 4.55 -0.46 -8.74
N GLU A 14 5.13 -0.56 -9.93
CA GLU A 14 5.20 -1.80 -10.69
C GLU A 14 6.64 -2.33 -10.70
N ILE A 15 6.78 -3.63 -10.50
CA ILE A 15 8.03 -4.36 -10.70
C ILE A 15 7.77 -5.51 -11.67
N THR A 16 8.72 -5.80 -12.55
CA THR A 16 8.58 -6.84 -13.58
C THR A 16 9.70 -7.85 -13.46
N ALA A 17 9.35 -9.13 -13.62
CA ALA A 17 10.28 -10.24 -13.66
C ALA A 17 9.94 -11.17 -14.84
N GLU A 18 10.96 -11.79 -15.42
CA GLU A 18 10.80 -12.76 -16.49
C GLU A 18 11.39 -14.11 -16.06
N ALA A 19 10.65 -15.19 -16.27
CA ALA A 19 11.13 -16.54 -16.02
C ALA A 19 10.57 -17.54 -17.03
N ASP A 20 11.11 -18.75 -17.03
CA ASP A 20 10.65 -19.83 -17.91
C ASP A 20 9.34 -20.46 -17.45
N ASP A 21 8.90 -20.18 -16.22
CA ASP A 21 7.64 -20.66 -15.65
C ASP A 21 7.03 -19.66 -14.65
N LEU A 22 5.73 -19.80 -14.40
CA LEU A 22 4.96 -18.91 -13.54
C LEU A 22 5.43 -18.89 -12.09
N LEU A 23 5.81 -20.05 -11.54
CA LEU A 23 6.22 -20.14 -10.14
C LEU A 23 7.53 -19.38 -9.92
N SER A 24 8.48 -19.56 -10.83
CA SER A 24 9.75 -18.85 -10.83
C SER A 24 9.56 -17.34 -11.01
N ALA A 25 8.70 -16.91 -11.93
CA ALA A 25 8.42 -15.48 -12.15
C ALA A 25 7.81 -14.83 -10.89
N ARG A 26 6.88 -15.50 -10.22
CA ARG A 26 6.27 -15.01 -8.96
C ARG A 26 7.26 -14.97 -7.81
N ALA A 27 8.15 -15.96 -7.70
CA ALA A 27 9.19 -15.97 -6.69
C ALA A 27 10.13 -14.77 -6.87
N GLN A 28 10.56 -14.50 -8.11
CA GLN A 28 11.40 -13.33 -8.42
C GLN A 28 10.71 -12.00 -8.08
N ILE A 29 9.42 -11.85 -8.38
CA ILE A 29 8.66 -10.65 -7.98
C ILE A 29 8.67 -10.45 -6.47
N ALA A 30 8.51 -11.51 -5.69
CA ALA A 30 8.58 -11.42 -4.23
C ALA A 30 9.97 -11.03 -3.73
N GLU A 31 11.04 -11.47 -4.40
CA GLU A 31 12.42 -11.11 -4.07
C GLU A 31 12.81 -9.69 -4.50
N LEU A 32 12.25 -9.20 -5.61
CA LEU A 32 12.51 -7.86 -6.14
C LEU A 32 11.76 -6.75 -5.39
N ALA A 33 10.72 -7.10 -4.63
CA ALA A 33 10.00 -6.15 -3.80
C ALA A 33 10.97 -5.46 -2.80
N PRO A 34 11.10 -4.13 -2.83
CA PRO A 34 11.99 -3.43 -1.91
C PRO A 34 11.58 -3.64 -0.45
N ALA A 35 12.56 -3.57 0.46
CA ALA A 35 12.28 -3.64 1.89
C ALA A 35 11.28 -2.55 2.31
N GLY A 36 10.28 -2.93 3.09
CA GLY A 36 9.22 -2.01 3.54
C GLY A 36 8.07 -1.83 2.54
N TYR A 37 8.10 -2.51 1.39
CA TYR A 37 6.96 -2.60 0.48
C TYR A 37 6.18 -3.89 0.69
N GLU A 38 4.87 -3.82 0.49
CA GLU A 38 3.98 -4.97 0.41
C GLU A 38 3.64 -5.27 -1.05
N LEU A 39 3.53 -6.54 -1.39
CA LEU A 39 3.08 -7.01 -2.70
C LEU A 39 1.55 -7.15 -2.67
N LEU A 40 0.87 -6.34 -3.48
CA LEU A 40 -0.59 -6.29 -3.52
C LEU A 40 -1.17 -7.34 -4.48
N GLN A 41 -0.56 -7.43 -5.66
CA GLN A 41 -1.03 -8.30 -6.73
C GLN A 41 0.14 -8.68 -7.63
N VAL A 42 0.05 -9.84 -8.26
CA VAL A 42 0.93 -10.23 -9.37
C VAL A 42 0.04 -10.60 -10.54
N HIS A 43 0.31 -9.98 -11.69
CA HIS A 43 -0.25 -10.37 -12.98
C HIS A 43 0.83 -11.09 -13.79
N ASP A 44 0.43 -12.04 -14.63
CA ASP A 44 1.33 -12.78 -15.50
C ASP A 44 0.81 -12.83 -16.93
N GLU A 45 1.73 -12.68 -17.87
CA GLU A 45 1.51 -12.79 -19.29
C GLU A 45 2.45 -13.83 -19.88
N MET A 46 1.92 -14.69 -20.76
CA MET A 46 2.70 -15.74 -21.44
C MET A 46 2.72 -15.49 -22.94
N PRO A 47 3.62 -14.62 -23.45
CA PRO A 47 3.77 -14.43 -24.88
C PRO A 47 4.21 -15.71 -25.59
N THR A 48 3.89 -15.82 -26.88
CA THR A 48 4.22 -16.99 -27.70
C THR A 48 5.74 -17.13 -27.79
N GLY A 49 6.31 -18.10 -27.07
CA GLY A 49 7.77 -18.21 -26.89
C GLY A 49 8.21 -18.93 -25.61
N GLY A 50 7.28 -19.30 -24.73
CA GLY A 50 7.55 -20.16 -23.58
C GLY A 50 8.12 -19.44 -22.35
N ARG A 51 8.21 -18.11 -22.37
CA ARG A 51 8.56 -17.30 -21.21
C ARG A 51 7.33 -16.69 -20.57
N VAL A 52 7.38 -16.57 -19.25
CA VAL A 52 6.37 -15.90 -18.43
C VAL A 52 6.92 -14.56 -17.99
N ILE A 53 6.17 -13.50 -18.27
CA ILE A 53 6.43 -12.14 -17.79
C ILE A 53 5.47 -11.91 -16.63
N ALA A 54 5.97 -11.70 -15.42
CA ALA A 54 5.16 -11.34 -14.27
C ALA A 54 5.36 -9.86 -13.94
N THR A 55 4.27 -9.15 -13.68
CA THR A 55 4.26 -7.77 -13.18
C THR A 55 3.62 -7.76 -11.79
N GLY A 56 4.40 -7.39 -10.78
CA GLY A 56 3.97 -7.19 -9.41
C GLY A 56 3.58 -5.75 -9.14
N HIS A 57 2.42 -5.55 -8.54
CA HIS A 57 2.01 -4.25 -8.00
C HIS A 57 2.39 -4.20 -6.53
N ILE A 58 3.26 -3.28 -6.17
CA ILE A 58 3.76 -3.08 -4.82
C ILE A 58 3.36 -1.72 -4.28
N ARG A 59 3.37 -1.59 -2.96
CA ARG A 59 3.11 -0.32 -2.27
C ARG A 59 3.92 -0.24 -0.99
N LEU A 60 4.28 0.97 -0.58
CA LEU A 60 4.94 1.17 0.71
C LEU A 60 4.01 0.73 1.86
N ALA A 61 4.46 -0.26 2.63
CA ALA A 61 3.72 -0.82 3.76
C ALA A 61 3.76 0.07 4.99
N ALA A 62 4.78 0.95 5.09
CA ALA A 62 4.98 1.83 6.22
C ALA A 62 3.73 2.70 6.48
N THR A 63 3.29 2.70 7.74
CA THR A 63 2.20 3.54 8.21
C THR A 63 2.73 4.77 8.93
N ARG A 64 1.95 5.84 8.92
CA ARG A 64 2.25 7.09 9.63
C ARG A 64 1.06 7.46 10.51
N GLU A 65 1.34 7.91 11.72
CA GLU A 65 0.31 8.46 12.62
C GLU A 65 0.05 9.94 12.26
N ILE A 66 -1.22 10.33 12.31
CA ILE A 66 -1.70 11.72 12.28
C ILE A 66 -2.70 11.90 13.42
N GLU A 67 -2.85 13.13 13.92
CA GLU A 67 -3.69 13.42 15.08
C GLU A 67 -4.55 14.64 14.83
N ALA A 68 -5.82 14.59 15.25
CA ALA A 68 -6.72 15.72 15.13
C ALA A 68 -7.53 15.93 16.40
N THR A 69 -7.79 17.20 16.72
CA THR A 69 -8.56 17.59 17.90
C THR A 69 -9.77 18.42 17.52
N GLY A 70 -10.92 18.07 18.11
CA GLY A 70 -12.19 18.75 17.91
C GLY A 70 -13.09 18.69 19.16
N PRO A 71 -14.20 19.45 19.17
CA PRO A 71 -15.14 19.47 20.30
C PRO A 71 -15.87 18.14 20.53
N ASP A 72 -16.04 17.32 19.49
CA ASP A 72 -16.69 16.02 19.51
C ASP A 72 -16.04 15.07 18.48
N TYR A 73 -16.44 13.79 18.49
CA TYR A 73 -15.89 12.78 17.58
C TYR A 73 -16.02 13.14 16.11
N LYS A 74 -17.18 13.66 15.70
CA LYS A 74 -17.43 13.97 14.30
C LYS A 74 -16.50 15.10 13.84
N SER A 75 -16.40 16.16 14.63
CA SER A 75 -15.55 17.31 14.34
C SER A 75 -14.07 16.92 14.30
N SER A 76 -13.61 16.07 15.24
CA SER A 76 -12.24 15.55 15.21
C SER A 76 -12.00 14.66 13.99
N HIS A 77 -12.97 13.84 13.59
CA HIS A 77 -12.88 12.96 12.44
C HIS A 77 -12.82 13.72 11.12
N ASP A 78 -13.66 14.74 10.95
CA ASP A 78 -13.64 15.60 9.76
C ASP A 78 -12.30 16.37 9.67
N ALA A 79 -11.75 16.82 10.81
CA ALA A 79 -10.42 17.43 10.86
C ALA A 79 -9.31 16.42 10.51
N LEU A 80 -9.37 15.19 11.03
CA LEU A 80 -8.42 14.13 10.72
C LEU A 80 -8.40 13.79 9.22
N LEU A 81 -9.58 13.70 8.60
CA LEU A 81 -9.71 13.46 7.16
C LEU A 81 -9.10 14.59 6.34
N ALA A 82 -9.24 15.84 6.78
CA ALA A 82 -8.62 16.99 6.12
C ALA A 82 -7.08 16.99 6.23
N GLU A 83 -6.52 16.31 7.24
CA GLU A 83 -5.07 16.16 7.41
C GLU A 83 -4.46 14.99 6.65
N VAL A 84 -5.28 14.10 6.07
CA VAL A 84 -4.78 12.99 5.24
C VAL A 84 -4.15 13.58 3.97
N PRO A 85 -2.84 13.40 3.73
CA PRO A 85 -2.19 13.92 2.53
C PRO A 85 -2.75 13.25 1.27
N GLU A 86 -2.65 13.93 0.14
CA GLU A 86 -2.90 13.30 -1.16
C GLU A 86 -2.00 12.06 -1.34
N GLY A 87 -2.54 11.05 -2.01
CA GLY A 87 -1.84 9.78 -2.19
C GLY A 87 -1.68 8.96 -0.90
N HIS A 88 -2.48 9.24 0.14
CA HIS A 88 -2.55 8.42 1.35
C HIS A 88 -4.01 8.01 1.64
N ARG A 89 -4.16 6.86 2.31
CA ARG A 89 -5.44 6.35 2.81
C ARG A 89 -5.39 6.22 4.31
N LEU A 90 -6.51 6.50 4.96
CA LEU A 90 -6.73 6.22 6.36
C LEU A 90 -7.05 4.74 6.55
N LEU A 91 -6.32 4.08 7.43
CA LEU A 91 -6.47 2.65 7.75
C LEU A 91 -7.31 2.44 9.01
N GLU A 92 -7.01 3.21 10.04
CA GLU A 92 -7.62 3.07 11.36
C GLU A 92 -7.76 4.45 12.01
N VAL A 93 -8.80 4.58 12.84
CA VAL A 93 -9.03 5.75 13.69
C VAL A 93 -9.26 5.27 15.12
N THR A 94 -8.55 5.87 16.07
CA THR A 94 -8.65 5.57 17.49
C THR A 94 -8.90 6.85 18.27
N THR A 95 -9.81 6.81 19.24
CA THR A 95 -9.98 7.91 20.20
C THR A 95 -8.87 7.86 21.24
N VAL A 96 -8.28 9.01 21.54
CA VAL A 96 -7.26 9.13 22.60
C VAL A 96 -7.95 9.77 23.81
N GLU A 97 -7.97 9.02 24.93
CA GLU A 97 -8.55 9.45 26.21
C GLU A 97 -7.74 10.56 26.90
#